data_AF-A0A258IMR9-F1
#
_entry.id   AF-A0A258IMR9-F1
#
_cell.length_a   1.000
_cell.length_b   1.000
_cell.length_c   1.000
_cell.angle_alpha   90.00
_cell.angle_beta   90.00
_cell.angle_gamma   90.00
#
_symmetry.space_group_name_H-M   'P 1'
#
loop_
_entity.id
_entity.type
_entity.pdbx_description
1 polymer ?
#
loop_
_entity_poly.entity_id
_entity_poly.type
_entity_poly.pdbx_seq_one_letter_code
_entity_poly.pdbx_strand_id
1 'polypeptide(L)'
;METMRRRTQDRHPLARDRELITNGLVVYEVEDGKIINLLNECYAADAIIRPSLAGRVEFRSGRAAWLEPYPDDLPFVRIDPARAFGRPVVVDTLTVPTETLAAAAALDGREEAADWFGVSEEAVDQAVIFEERIAA
;
A
#
# COMPACT_ATOMS: atom_id res chain seq x y z
N MET A 1 8.59 18.47 6.44
CA MET A 1 9.24 17.29 7.05
C MET A 1 10.06 17.62 8.30
N GLU A 2 10.94 18.63 8.28
CA GLU A 2 11.74 19.06 9.44
C GLU A 2 10.88 19.28 10.71
N THR A 3 9.78 20.01 10.57
CA THR A 3 8.83 20.30 11.67
C THR A 3 8.25 19.03 12.30
N MET A 4 7.87 18.05 11.49
CA MET A 4 7.33 16.78 11.98
C MET A 4 8.38 15.94 12.71
N ARG A 5 9.61 15.87 12.18
CA ARG A 5 10.71 15.14 12.83
C ARG A 5 11.02 15.74 14.20
N ARG A 6 11.09 17.07 14.29
CA ARG A 6 11.33 17.78 15.55
C ARG A 6 10.21 17.53 16.57
N ARG A 7 8.95 17.52 16.12
CA ARG A 7 7.78 17.29 16.98
C ARG A 7 7.69 15.85 17.48
N THR A 8 7.88 14.88 16.59
CA THR A 8 7.75 13.45 16.91
C THR A 8 9.02 12.85 17.50
N GLN A 9 10.12 13.59 17.46
CA GLN A 9 11.47 13.11 17.80
C GLN A 9 11.84 11.82 17.06
N ASP A 10 11.28 11.62 15.87
CA ASP A 10 11.53 10.47 15.01
C ASP A 10 12.10 10.90 13.66
N ARG A 11 13.00 10.08 13.11
CA ARG A 11 13.58 10.28 11.78
C ARG A 11 12.55 10.04 10.66
N HIS A 12 11.59 9.14 10.88
CA HIS A 12 10.59 8.69 9.90
C HIS A 12 9.16 8.85 10.45
N PRO A 13 8.69 10.09 10.66
CA PRO A 13 7.40 10.36 11.32
C PRO A 13 6.17 9.80 10.60
N LEU A 14 6.24 9.62 9.28
CA LEU A 14 5.14 9.11 8.46
C LEU A 14 5.10 7.58 8.36
N ALA A 15 6.17 6.89 8.78
CA ALA A 15 6.28 5.43 8.73
C ALA A 15 6.10 4.79 10.12
N ARG A 16 5.45 5.51 11.03
CA ARG A 16 5.11 5.09 12.38
C ARG A 16 3.65 4.67 12.41
N ASP A 17 3.35 3.69 13.27
CA ASP A 17 1.99 3.23 13.55
C ASP A 17 1.18 4.34 14.25
N ARG A 18 0.56 5.19 13.43
CA ARG A 18 -0.28 6.31 13.79
C ARG A 18 -1.36 6.39 12.72
N GLU A 19 -2.59 6.72 13.10
CA GLU A 19 -3.68 6.92 12.14
C GLU A 19 -3.47 8.25 11.40
N LEU A 20 -2.56 8.24 10.43
CA LEU A 20 -2.30 9.37 9.56
C LEU A 20 -3.21 9.31 8.35
N ILE A 21 -4.00 10.36 8.16
CA ILE A 21 -4.84 10.52 6.96
C ILE A 21 -4.28 11.69 6.17
N THR A 22 -4.17 11.57 4.84
CA THR A 22 -3.77 12.69 4.00
C THR A 22 -4.68 12.82 2.78
N ASN A 23 -4.90 14.06 2.35
CA ASN A 23 -5.57 14.41 1.10
C ASN A 23 -4.58 14.87 0.02
N GLY A 24 -3.29 14.54 0.17
CA GLY A 24 -2.20 14.95 -0.73
C GLY A 24 -1.70 16.39 -0.51
N LEU A 25 -2.47 17.25 0.14
CA LEU A 25 -2.10 18.63 0.47
C LEU A 25 -1.75 18.80 1.95
N VAL A 26 -2.43 18.04 2.82
CA VAL A 26 -2.37 18.14 4.27
C VAL A 26 -2.27 16.75 4.87
N VAL A 27 -1.49 16.61 5.94
CA VAL A 27 -1.43 15.40 6.77
C VAL A 27 -2.20 15.66 8.06
N TYR A 28 -3.14 14.78 8.34
CA TYR A 28 -3.95 14.74 9.53
C TYR A 28 -3.54 13.56 10.40
N GLU A 29 -3.65 13.71 11.71
CA GLU A 29 -3.56 12.62 12.67
C GLU A 29 -4.94 12.42 13.28
N VAL A 30 -5.40 11.17 13.33
CA VAL A 30 -6.59 10.77 14.08
C VAL A 30 -6.15 10.30 15.46
N GLU A 31 -6.65 10.99 16.49
CA GLU A 31 -6.40 10.68 17.89
C GLU A 31 -7.75 10.67 18.62
N ASP A 32 -8.15 9.53 19.19
CA ASP A 32 -9.44 9.35 19.89
C ASP A 32 -10.67 9.83 19.08
N GLY A 33 -10.67 9.61 17.77
CA GLY A 33 -11.74 10.04 16.86
C GLY A 33 -11.74 11.52 16.50
N LYS A 34 -10.70 12.28 16.87
CA LYS A 34 -10.51 13.68 16.48
C LYS A 34 -9.47 13.77 15.37
N ILE A 35 -9.81 14.49 14.30
CA ILE A 35 -8.92 14.74 13.18
C ILE A 35 -8.16 16.06 13.44
N ILE A 36 -6.85 15.96 13.64
CA ILE A 36 -5.97 17.11 13.91
C ILE A 36 -5.12 17.37 12.68
N ASN A 37 -5.19 18.58 12.12
CA ASN A 37 -4.26 18.99 11.07
C ASN A 37 -2.86 19.21 11.69
N LEU A 38 -1.87 18.43 11.24
CA LEU A 38 -0.53 18.42 11.83
C LEU A 38 0.31 19.65 11.47
N LEU A 39 -0.12 20.44 10.47
CA LEU A 39 0.60 21.64 10.02
C LEU A 39 0.18 22.90 10.77
N ASN A 40 -1.09 23.01 11.15
CA ASN A 40 -1.65 24.22 11.77
C ASN A 40 -2.40 23.97 13.08
N GLU A 41 -2.44 22.73 13.59
CA GLU A 41 -3.04 22.34 14.87
C GLU A 41 -4.54 22.62 14.99
N CYS A 42 -5.22 22.84 13.86
CA CYS A 42 -6.67 23.03 13.83
C CYS A 42 -7.40 21.69 13.74
N TYR A 43 -8.50 21.55 14.48
CA TYR A 43 -9.45 20.45 14.31
C TYR A 43 -10.12 20.53 12.94
N ALA A 44 -10.07 19.45 12.17
CA ALA A 44 -10.77 19.35 10.90
C ALA A 44 -12.12 18.64 11.08
N ALA A 45 -13.17 19.12 10.42
CA ALA A 45 -14.47 18.47 10.44
C ALA A 45 -14.41 17.12 9.70
N ASP A 46 -15.04 16.09 10.28
CA ASP A 46 -14.97 14.65 9.98
C ASP A 46 -15.34 14.25 8.52
N ALA A 47 -16.02 15.11 7.77
CA ALA A 47 -16.85 14.67 6.65
C ALA A 47 -16.14 14.40 5.30
N ILE A 48 -14.86 14.75 5.09
CA ILE A 48 -14.30 14.78 3.71
C ILE A 48 -12.85 14.31 3.59
N ILE A 49 -12.40 13.29 4.34
CA ILE A 49 -10.98 12.86 4.22
C ILE A 49 -10.76 11.34 4.14
N ARG A 50 -11.80 10.52 4.36
CA ARG A 50 -11.65 9.05 4.30
C ARG A 50 -11.36 8.46 2.90
N PRO A 51 -11.78 9.01 1.75
CA PRO A 51 -11.56 8.33 0.46
C PRO A 51 -10.20 8.61 -0.21
N SER A 52 -9.30 9.41 0.37
CA SER A 52 -8.16 9.96 -0.39
C SER A 52 -6.85 9.17 -0.29
N LEU A 53 -6.80 8.09 0.49
CA LEU A 53 -5.61 7.24 0.56
C LEU A 53 -5.74 6.09 -0.44
N ALA A 54 -5.05 6.22 -1.57
CA ALA A 54 -4.76 5.08 -2.42
C ALA A 54 -3.83 4.14 -1.65
N GLY A 55 -4.40 3.15 -0.97
CA GLY A 55 -3.67 2.08 -0.31
C GLY A 55 -3.67 2.10 1.22
N ARG A 56 -3.20 1.00 1.78
CA ARG A 56 -3.15 0.72 3.22
C ARG A 56 -1.72 0.35 3.60
N VAL A 57 -1.14 1.11 4.52
CA VAL A 57 0.17 0.76 5.11
C VAL A 57 -0.08 -0.11 6.33
N GLU A 58 0.52 -1.28 6.33
CA GLU A 58 0.47 -2.20 7.45
C GLU A 58 1.69 -1.98 8.35
N PHE A 59 1.46 -1.91 9.66
CA PHE A 59 2.50 -1.62 10.64
C PHE A 59 2.84 -2.87 11.46
N ARG A 60 4.13 -3.11 11.70
CA ARG A 60 4.62 -4.12 12.66
C ARG A 60 5.65 -3.49 13.58
N SER A 61 5.53 -3.76 14.88
CA SER A 61 6.42 -3.19 15.92
C SER A 61 6.52 -1.66 15.85
N GLY A 62 5.40 -0.98 15.56
CA GLY A 62 5.33 0.47 15.48
C GLY A 62 5.94 1.10 14.21
N ARG A 63 6.29 0.30 13.20
CA ARG A 63 6.87 0.77 11.93
C ARG A 63 6.19 0.16 10.72
N ALA A 64 6.17 0.90 9.62
CA ALA A 64 5.64 0.43 8.35
C ALA A 64 6.37 -0.86 7.92
N ALA A 65 5.59 -1.91 7.69
CA ALA A 65 6.07 -3.23 7.34
C ALA A 65 5.88 -3.51 5.85
N TRP A 66 4.68 -3.28 5.32
CA TRP A 66 4.40 -3.32 3.89
C TRP A 66 3.29 -2.33 3.52
N LEU A 67 3.13 -2.10 2.22
CA LEU A 67 2.07 -1.29 1.63
C LEU A 67 1.20 -2.18 0.76
N GLU A 68 -0.11 -2.07 0.92
CA GLU A 68 -1.14 -2.64 0.03
C GLU A 68 -1.67 -1.48 -0.84
N PRO A 69 -1.26 -1.36 -2.11
CA PRO A 69 -1.53 -0.15 -2.90
C PRO A 69 -3.01 0.07 -3.20
N TYR A 70 -3.77 -1.00 -3.41
CA TYR A 70 -5.20 -0.96 -3.73
C TYR A 70 -5.91 -2.12 -3.02
N PRO A 71 -6.09 -2.08 -1.70
CA PRO A 71 -6.53 -3.23 -0.93
C PRO A 71 -7.98 -3.65 -1.23
N ASP A 72 -8.80 -2.75 -1.75
CA ASP A 72 -10.21 -3.03 -2.10
C ASP A 72 -10.35 -3.62 -3.51
N ASP A 73 -9.46 -3.24 -4.45
CA ASP A 73 -9.48 -3.70 -5.85
C ASP A 73 -8.53 -4.88 -6.09
N LEU A 74 -7.35 -4.83 -5.49
CA LEU A 74 -6.20 -5.73 -5.72
C LEU A 74 -5.66 -6.23 -4.37
N PRO A 75 -6.46 -6.96 -3.58
CA PRO A 75 -6.12 -7.36 -2.21
C PRO A 75 -4.87 -8.23 -2.08
N PHE A 76 -4.45 -8.93 -3.14
CA PHE A 76 -3.25 -9.77 -3.10
C PHE A 76 -1.97 -9.00 -3.37
N VAL A 77 -2.04 -7.77 -3.91
CA VAL A 77 -0.86 -6.99 -4.28
C VAL A 77 -0.28 -6.28 -3.07
N ARG A 78 1.00 -6.54 -2.80
CA ARG A 78 1.76 -5.94 -1.71
C ARG A 78 3.13 -5.45 -2.16
N ILE A 79 3.59 -4.38 -1.53
CA ILE A 79 4.96 -3.88 -1.62
C ILE A 79 5.61 -4.12 -0.26
N ASP A 80 6.40 -5.18 -0.17
CA ASP A 80 7.01 -5.65 1.08
C ASP A 80 8.54 -5.70 0.95
N PRO A 81 9.31 -4.89 1.70
CA PRO A 81 10.77 -4.92 1.69
C PRO A 81 11.40 -6.29 1.99
N ALA A 82 10.70 -7.15 2.74
CA ALA A 82 11.16 -8.49 3.08
C ALA A 82 10.94 -9.51 1.94
N ARG A 83 10.18 -9.15 0.90
CA ARG A 83 9.86 -10.01 -0.26
C ARG A 83 10.31 -9.35 -1.55
N ALA A 84 10.94 -10.12 -2.43
CA ALA A 84 11.41 -9.61 -3.73
C ALA A 84 12.17 -8.27 -3.64
N PHE A 85 12.87 -8.00 -2.53
CA PHE A 85 13.59 -6.75 -2.26
C PHE A 85 12.72 -5.47 -2.32
N GLY A 86 11.45 -5.55 -1.93
CA GLY A 86 10.54 -4.41 -1.93
C GLY A 86 9.89 -4.13 -3.28
N ARG A 87 10.00 -5.05 -4.23
CA ARG A 87 9.24 -5.00 -5.47
C ARG A 87 7.78 -5.39 -5.22
N PRO A 88 6.83 -4.93 -6.05
CA PRO A 88 5.45 -5.37 -5.94
C PRO A 88 5.34 -6.88 -6.15
N VAL A 89 4.62 -7.54 -5.25
CA VAL A 89 4.40 -8.98 -5.25
C VAL A 89 2.92 -9.26 -5.08
N VAL A 90 2.47 -10.36 -5.66
CA VAL A 90 1.21 -10.99 -5.30
C VAL A 90 1.47 -11.95 -4.15
N VAL A 91 0.64 -11.87 -3.11
CA VAL A 91 0.69 -12.76 -1.95
C VAL A 91 -0.57 -13.61 -1.91
N ASP A 92 -0.47 -14.80 -2.48
CA ASP A 92 -1.47 -15.86 -2.44
C ASP A 92 -0.84 -17.09 -1.73
N THR A 93 -1.14 -18.32 -2.19
CA THR A 93 -0.50 -19.57 -1.79
C THR A 93 1.03 -19.47 -1.87
N LEU A 94 1.53 -18.84 -2.93
CA LEU A 94 2.93 -18.47 -3.11
C LEU A 94 3.07 -16.97 -3.32
N THR A 95 4.27 -16.45 -3.04
CA THR A 95 4.61 -15.05 -3.28
C THR A 95 5.40 -14.94 -4.57
N VAL A 96 4.87 -14.18 -5.54
CA VAL A 96 5.50 -14.02 -6.86
C VAL A 96 5.48 -12.53 -7.25
N PRO A 97 6.55 -11.98 -7.86
CA PRO A 97 6.55 -10.63 -8.38
C PRO A 97 5.44 -10.41 -9.42
N THR A 98 4.75 -9.27 -9.34
CA THR A 98 3.62 -8.93 -10.23
C THR A 98 4.06 -8.93 -11.70
N GLU A 99 5.19 -8.32 -12.01
CA GLU A 99 5.78 -8.31 -13.36
C GLU A 99 6.08 -9.70 -13.93
N THR A 100 6.43 -10.68 -13.08
CA THR A 100 6.73 -12.04 -13.52
C THR A 100 5.44 -12.75 -13.94
N LEU A 101 4.38 -12.60 -13.13
CA LEU A 101 3.06 -13.14 -13.46
C LEU A 101 2.48 -12.44 -14.69
N ALA A 102 2.60 -11.12 -14.81
CA ALA A 102 2.11 -10.38 -15.95
C ALA A 102 2.84 -10.77 -17.25
N ALA A 103 4.16 -10.93 -17.21
CA ALA A 103 4.94 -11.38 -18.35
C ALA A 103 4.57 -12.81 -18.78
N ALA A 104 4.41 -13.72 -17.83
CA ALA A 104 3.99 -15.09 -18.11
C ALA A 104 2.56 -15.14 -18.68
N ALA A 105 1.62 -14.40 -18.09
CA ALA A 105 0.25 -14.32 -18.58
C ALA A 105 0.15 -13.73 -20.00
N ALA A 106 1.05 -12.81 -20.35
CA ALA A 106 1.12 -12.23 -21.69
C ALA A 106 1.66 -13.20 -22.75
N LEU A 107 2.51 -14.17 -22.36
CA LEU A 107 3.12 -15.15 -23.26
C LEU A 107 2.29 -16.41 -23.40
N ASP A 108 1.89 -16.99 -22.26
CA ASP A 108 1.35 -18.34 -22.18
C ASP A 108 -0.14 -18.38 -21.85
N GLY A 109 -0.69 -17.28 -21.32
CA GLY A 109 -2.08 -17.21 -20.84
C GLY A 109 -2.17 -17.19 -19.30
N ARG A 110 -3.32 -16.74 -18.79
CA ARG A 110 -3.53 -16.58 -17.34
C ARG A 110 -3.60 -17.91 -16.59
N GLU A 111 -4.25 -18.91 -17.18
CA GLU A 111 -4.43 -20.25 -16.60
C GLU A 111 -3.09 -20.98 -16.49
N GLU A 112 -2.32 -21.01 -17.58
CA GLU A 112 -0.99 -21.60 -17.63
C GLU A 112 -0.01 -20.90 -16.68
N ALA A 113 -0.04 -19.56 -16.62
CA ALA A 113 0.78 -18.81 -15.67
C ALA A 113 0.40 -19.14 -14.21
N ALA A 114 -0.88 -19.29 -13.90
CA ALA A 114 -1.33 -19.67 -12.56
C ALA A 114 -0.80 -21.05 -12.16
N ASP A 115 -0.88 -22.04 -13.07
CA ASP A 115 -0.37 -23.39 -12.85
C ASP A 115 1.15 -23.42 -12.66
N TRP A 116 1.91 -22.75 -13.53
CA TRP A 116 3.38 -22.74 -13.48
C TRP A 116 3.93 -22.15 -12.19
N PHE A 117 3.26 -21.12 -11.67
CA PHE A 117 3.68 -20.41 -10.47
C PHE A 117 2.96 -20.88 -9.21
N GLY A 118 2.05 -21.86 -9.31
CA GLY A 118 1.32 -22.44 -8.18
C GLY A 118 0.49 -21.40 -7.42
N VAL A 119 -0.15 -20.49 -8.14
CA VAL A 119 -1.03 -19.43 -7.61
C VAL A 119 -2.42 -19.55 -8.24
N SER A 120 -3.41 -18.86 -7.69
CA SER A 120 -4.74 -18.77 -8.30
C SER A 120 -4.73 -17.92 -9.57
N GLU A 121 -5.67 -18.18 -10.49
CA GLU A 121 -5.88 -17.31 -11.65
C GLU A 121 -6.25 -15.87 -11.25
N GLU A 122 -6.97 -15.70 -10.13
CA GLU A 122 -7.30 -14.38 -9.58
C GLU A 122 -6.03 -13.61 -9.17
N ALA A 123 -5.05 -14.29 -8.57
CA ALA A 123 -3.74 -13.72 -8.25
C ALA A 123 -3.00 -13.25 -9.51
N VAL A 124 -3.04 -14.02 -10.59
CA VAL A 124 -2.46 -13.63 -11.88
C VAL A 124 -3.18 -12.44 -12.48
N ASP A 125 -4.52 -12.42 -12.44
CA ASP A 125 -5.30 -11.31 -12.99
C ASP A 125 -5.04 -10.00 -12.24
N GLN A 126 -4.97 -10.04 -10.90
CA GLN A 126 -4.60 -8.87 -10.10
C GLN A 126 -3.18 -8.38 -10.40
N ALA A 127 -2.22 -9.29 -10.66
CA ALA A 127 -0.87 -8.91 -11.08
C ALA A 127 -0.90 -8.14 -12.41
N VAL A 128 -1.64 -8.64 -13.40
CA VAL A 128 -1.79 -8.01 -14.71
C VAL A 128 -2.42 -6.63 -14.58
N ILE A 129 -3.56 -6.53 -13.87
CA ILE A 129 -4.26 -5.24 -13.67
C ILE A 129 -3.35 -4.23 -12.95
N PHE A 130 -2.56 -4.67 -11.98
CA PHE A 130 -1.61 -3.80 -11.27
C PHE A 130 -0.52 -3.28 -12.21
N GLU A 131 0.10 -4.15 -13.01
CA GLU A 131 1.15 -3.77 -13.97
C GLU A 131 0.60 -2.82 -15.06
N GLU A 132 -0.62 -3.03 -15.53
CA GLU A 132 -1.30 -2.12 -16.46
C GLU A 132 -1.55 -0.74 -15.84
N ARG A 133 -1.95 -0.68 -14.55
CA ARG A 133 -2.18 0.58 -13.82
C ARG A 133 -0.91 1.41 -13.64
N ILE A 134 0.24 0.77 -13.39
CA ILE A 134 1.51 1.49 -13.19
C ILE A 134 2.19 1.91 -14.50
N ALA A 135 1.83 1.26 -15.62
CA ALA A 135 2.35 1.60 -16.94
C ALA A 135 1.61 2.78 -17.61
N ALA A 136 0.41 3.11 -17.13
CA ALA A 136 -0.42 4.23 -17.59
C ALA A 136 -0.01 5.59 -17.01
#